data_AF-A0A9K3DFG5-F1
#
_entry.id   AF-A0A9K3DFG5-F1
#
_cell.length_a   1.000
_cell.length_b   1.000
_cell.length_c   1.000
_cell.angle_alpha   90.00
_cell.angle_beta   90.00
_cell.angle_gamma   90.00
#
_symmetry.space_group_name_H-M   'P 1'
#
loop_
_entity.id
_entity.type
_entity.pdbx_description
1 polymer ?
#
loop_
_entity_poly.entity_id
_entity_poly.type
_entity_poly.pdbx_seq_one_letter_code
_entity_poly.pdbx_strand_id
1 'polypeptide(L)'
;MRDPNGTSKGSGFVAFSTSDETSRALMEMNGKMIAGKPLYVALAQCKEDRRARLQVCTIFTDAFNCNGGKNLVLCGSALSAEQKFMMVDFARTNGALVSKYWKDNVTHEIAATDANGACTRTLKVLMAILNGKWVVTMEWLMACVDAGRVVNEEPYEVRLDTHGCSGGPTAGRLRAQRLAAVEGVAQECGSRVVGHTWILGSIVLCSLLLLTSRV
;
A
#
# COMPACT_ATOMS: atom_id res chain seq x y z
N MET A 1 18.69 -21.93 -22.69
CA MET A 1 19.58 -21.41 -21.61
C MET A 1 20.25 -22.60 -20.94
N ARG A 2 21.59 -22.67 -20.90
CA ARG A 2 22.33 -23.83 -20.35
C ARG A 2 23.19 -23.40 -19.17
N ASP A 3 23.42 -24.30 -18.22
CA ASP A 3 24.40 -24.11 -17.15
C ASP A 3 25.84 -24.23 -17.69
N PRO A 4 26.87 -23.78 -16.94
CA PRO A 4 28.28 -23.94 -17.33
C PRO A 4 28.68 -25.38 -17.68
N ASN A 5 27.94 -26.37 -17.15
CA ASN A 5 28.15 -27.80 -17.41
C ASN A 5 27.41 -28.29 -18.67
N GLY A 6 26.81 -27.41 -19.47
CA GLY A 6 26.10 -27.75 -20.72
C GLY A 6 24.66 -28.27 -20.55
N THR A 7 24.19 -28.47 -19.32
CA THR A 7 22.83 -28.94 -19.02
C THR A 7 21.79 -27.85 -19.32
N SER A 8 20.69 -28.21 -19.99
CA SER A 8 19.59 -27.29 -20.29
C SER A 8 18.79 -26.92 -19.03
N LYS A 9 18.53 -25.62 -18.83
CA LYS A 9 17.72 -25.10 -17.72
C LYS A 9 16.21 -25.23 -17.93
N GLY A 10 15.78 -25.97 -18.96
CA GLY A 10 14.35 -26.22 -19.25
C GLY A 10 13.53 -24.99 -19.65
N SER A 11 14.17 -23.89 -20.05
CA SER A 11 13.51 -22.65 -20.44
C SER A 11 14.27 -21.89 -21.53
N GLY A 12 13.54 -21.08 -22.31
CA GLY A 12 14.06 -20.28 -23.40
C GLY A 12 13.05 -19.24 -23.90
N PHE A 13 13.53 -18.34 -24.76
CA PHE A 13 12.70 -17.35 -25.46
C PHE A 13 12.73 -17.66 -26.94
N VAL A 14 11.58 -17.48 -27.60
CA VAL A 14 11.42 -17.60 -29.04
C VAL A 14 10.82 -16.29 -29.52
N ALA A 15 11.41 -15.70 -30.55
CA ALA A 15 10.89 -14.51 -31.21
C ALA A 15 10.30 -14.93 -32.55
N PHE A 16 9.07 -14.49 -32.83
CA PHE A 16 8.42 -14.64 -34.13
C PHE A 16 8.52 -13.33 -34.89
N SER A 17 8.53 -13.40 -36.21
CA SER A 17 8.53 -12.23 -37.09
C SER A 17 7.17 -11.53 -37.09
N THR A 18 6.07 -12.27 -36.83
CA THR A 18 4.71 -11.71 -36.84
C THR A 18 3.94 -11.98 -35.54
N SER A 19 2.99 -11.09 -35.23
CA SER A 19 2.12 -11.25 -34.06
C SER A 19 1.14 -12.42 -34.22
N ASP A 20 0.74 -12.75 -35.44
CA ASP A 20 -0.19 -13.86 -35.71
C ASP A 20 0.46 -15.22 -35.41
N GLU A 21 1.71 -15.42 -35.84
CA GLU A 21 2.49 -16.62 -35.51
C GLU A 21 2.71 -16.75 -34.00
N THR A 22 2.94 -15.62 -33.32
CA THR A 22 3.08 -15.59 -31.85
C THR A 22 1.80 -16.07 -31.16
N SER A 23 0.64 -15.57 -31.60
CA SER A 23 -0.67 -15.95 -31.06
C SER A 23 -0.98 -17.42 -31.30
N ARG A 24 -0.71 -17.92 -32.51
CA ARG A 24 -0.89 -19.34 -32.85
C ARG A 24 0.02 -20.23 -32.00
N ALA A 25 1.30 -19.89 -31.89
CA ALA A 25 2.24 -20.63 -31.06
C ALA A 25 1.82 -20.65 -29.58
N LEU A 26 1.29 -19.55 -29.05
CA LEU A 26 0.81 -19.47 -27.67
C LEU A 26 -0.40 -20.37 -27.44
N MET A 27 -1.38 -20.37 -28.36
CA MET A 27 -2.57 -21.20 -28.25
C MET A 27 -2.26 -22.69 -28.44
N GLU A 28 -1.43 -23.04 -29.41
CA GLU A 28 -1.20 -24.44 -29.80
C GLU A 28 -0.16 -25.15 -28.92
N MET A 29 0.84 -24.42 -28.40
CA MET A 29 1.97 -25.04 -27.69
C MET A 29 1.83 -24.98 -26.17
N ASN A 30 1.01 -24.07 -25.64
CA ASN A 30 0.77 -24.02 -24.20
C ASN A 30 -0.02 -25.26 -23.75
N GLY A 31 0.53 -26.03 -22.81
CA GLY A 31 -0.02 -27.29 -22.31
C GLY A 31 0.44 -28.54 -23.07
N LYS A 32 1.21 -28.41 -24.15
CA LYS A 32 1.66 -29.58 -24.94
C LYS A 32 2.67 -30.42 -24.16
N MET A 33 2.48 -31.73 -24.12
CA MET A 33 3.36 -32.65 -23.38
C MET A 33 4.68 -32.91 -24.13
N ILE A 34 5.81 -32.60 -23.50
CA ILE A 34 7.17 -32.85 -24.00
C ILE A 34 7.98 -33.54 -22.90
N ALA A 35 8.56 -34.71 -23.21
CA ALA A 35 9.35 -35.50 -22.25
C ALA A 35 8.63 -35.73 -20.90
N GLY A 36 7.31 -35.97 -20.95
CA GLY A 36 6.48 -36.23 -19.77
C GLY A 36 6.10 -34.99 -18.94
N LYS A 37 6.42 -33.76 -19.40
CA LYS A 37 6.03 -32.52 -18.73
C LYS A 37 5.24 -31.60 -19.69
N PRO A 38 4.19 -30.90 -19.23
CA PRO A 38 3.49 -29.94 -20.06
C PRO A 38 4.36 -28.70 -20.29
N LEU A 39 4.38 -28.22 -21.51
CA LEU A 39 5.06 -26.99 -21.90
C LEU A 39 4.23 -25.79 -21.47
N TYR A 40 4.83 -24.84 -20.74
CA TYR A 40 4.20 -23.56 -20.44
C TYR A 40 4.70 -22.51 -21.43
N VAL A 41 3.78 -21.91 -22.19
CA VAL A 41 4.07 -20.87 -23.18
C VAL A 41 3.28 -19.62 -22.81
N ALA A 42 3.98 -18.50 -22.67
CA ALA A 42 3.38 -17.20 -22.40
C ALA A 42 4.17 -16.13 -23.15
N LEU A 43 3.54 -14.98 -23.37
CA LEU A 43 4.22 -13.83 -23.95
C LEU A 43 5.45 -13.45 -23.11
N ALA A 44 6.60 -13.40 -23.77
CA ALA A 44 7.84 -13.00 -23.15
C ALA A 44 7.72 -11.55 -22.67
N GLN A 45 7.80 -11.35 -21.36
CA GLN A 45 7.86 -10.01 -20.80
C GLN A 45 9.32 -9.56 -20.80
N CYS A 46 9.63 -8.47 -21.49
CA CYS A 46 10.96 -7.88 -21.38
C CYS A 46 11.21 -7.49 -19.92
N LYS A 47 12.45 -7.61 -19.44
CA LYS A 47 12.82 -7.24 -18.06
C LYS A 47 12.51 -5.77 -17.79
N GLU A 48 12.57 -4.93 -18.82
CA GLU A 48 12.12 -3.54 -18.83
C GLU A 48 10.60 -3.38 -18.76
N ASP A 49 9.78 -4.22 -19.40
CA ASP A 49 8.31 -4.14 -19.33
C ASP A 49 7.76 -4.66 -18.00
N ARG A 50 8.41 -5.67 -17.43
CA ARG A 50 8.14 -6.13 -16.06
C ARG A 50 8.56 -5.05 -15.05
N ARG A 51 9.64 -4.31 -15.33
CA ARG A 51 10.00 -3.09 -14.61
C ARG A 51 8.96 -2.00 -14.86
N ALA A 52 8.51 -1.70 -16.06
CA ALA A 52 7.54 -0.63 -16.34
C ALA A 52 6.20 -0.87 -15.64
N ARG A 53 5.74 -2.13 -15.55
CA ARG A 53 4.57 -2.52 -14.73
C ARG A 53 4.81 -2.49 -13.22
N LEU A 54 6.06 -2.59 -12.75
CA LEU A 54 6.44 -2.55 -11.32
C LEU A 54 7.09 -1.22 -10.86
N GLN A 55 7.46 -0.33 -11.79
CA GLN A 55 8.21 0.92 -11.58
C GLN A 55 7.34 2.16 -11.65
N VAL A 56 6.04 2.02 -11.86
CA VAL A 56 5.12 3.15 -11.63
C VAL A 56 5.14 3.62 -10.16
N CYS A 57 5.72 2.84 -9.24
CA CYS A 57 5.75 3.15 -7.80
C CYS A 57 6.96 3.95 -7.27
N THR A 58 7.97 4.37 -8.06
CA THR A 58 9.20 4.95 -7.46
C THR A 58 9.80 6.20 -8.11
N ILE A 59 9.25 6.74 -9.19
CA ILE A 59 9.82 7.92 -9.84
C ILE A 59 8.71 8.86 -10.26
N PHE A 60 8.19 9.65 -9.33
CA PHE A 60 7.73 11.03 -9.54
C PHE A 60 7.66 11.68 -8.15
N THR A 61 8.84 11.87 -7.55
CA THR A 61 9.04 12.70 -6.35
C THR A 61 9.25 14.17 -6.68
N ASP A 62 9.07 14.58 -7.93
CA ASP A 62 9.14 15.99 -8.30
C ASP A 62 7.73 16.57 -8.36
N ALA A 63 7.49 17.43 -7.38
CA ALA A 63 6.26 18.09 -7.04
C ALA A 63 5.51 18.69 -8.23
N PHE A 64 4.26 18.25 -8.43
CA PHE A 64 3.19 19.14 -8.85
C PHE A 64 2.29 19.37 -7.64
N ASN A 65 2.65 20.39 -6.86
CA ASN A 65 1.77 20.98 -5.87
C ASN A 65 0.69 21.75 -6.64
N CYS A 66 -0.42 21.10 -6.97
CA CYS A 66 -1.63 21.81 -7.33
C CYS A 66 -2.29 22.33 -6.04
N ASN A 67 -1.97 23.59 -5.74
CA ASN A 67 -2.72 24.53 -4.91
C ASN A 67 -3.59 23.93 -3.78
N GLY A 68 -3.02 23.84 -2.58
CA GLY A 68 -3.79 23.79 -1.32
C GLY A 68 -4.47 22.45 -0.98
N GLY A 69 -4.27 21.41 -1.79
CA GLY A 69 -4.75 20.05 -1.50
C GLY A 69 -3.98 19.36 -0.38
N LYS A 70 -4.66 18.51 0.41
CA LYS A 70 -4.02 17.59 1.36
C LYS A 70 -2.92 16.81 0.62
N ASN A 71 -1.69 16.76 1.16
CA ASN A 71 -0.63 15.89 0.62
C ASN A 71 -1.04 14.41 0.79
N LEU A 72 -1.70 13.82 -0.21
CA LEU A 72 -2.14 12.44 -0.16
C LEU A 72 -0.95 11.49 -0.35
N VAL A 73 -0.78 10.59 0.61
CA VAL A 73 0.15 9.46 0.55
C VAL A 73 -0.63 8.19 0.85
N LEU A 74 -0.71 7.31 -0.15
CA LEU A 74 -1.51 6.08 -0.15
C LEU A 74 -0.62 4.86 0.09
N CYS A 75 -1.13 3.90 0.86
CA CYS A 75 -0.53 2.57 0.97
C CYS A 75 -1.63 1.51 0.84
N GLY A 76 -1.37 0.44 0.10
CA GLY A 76 -2.32 -0.65 -0.11
C GLY A 76 -2.03 -1.88 0.75
N SER A 77 -3.08 -2.47 1.32
CA SER A 77 -3.05 -3.72 2.09
C SER A 77 -3.94 -4.78 1.46
N ALA A 78 -3.37 -5.97 1.25
CA ALA A 78 -4.05 -7.15 0.69
C ALA A 78 -4.75 -6.94 -0.67
N LEU A 79 -4.36 -5.90 -1.42
CA LEU A 79 -4.94 -5.58 -2.73
C LEU A 79 -4.46 -6.54 -3.83
N SER A 80 -5.37 -6.86 -4.76
CA SER A 80 -5.08 -7.57 -6.01
C SER A 80 -4.17 -6.73 -6.93
N ALA A 81 -3.62 -7.33 -8.00
CA ALA A 81 -2.79 -6.59 -8.95
C ALA A 81 -3.57 -5.47 -9.66
N GLU A 82 -4.84 -5.74 -9.98
CA GLU A 82 -5.76 -4.78 -10.61
C GLU A 82 -6.12 -3.63 -9.65
N GLN A 83 -6.42 -3.94 -8.39
CA GLN A 83 -6.69 -2.93 -7.37
C GLN A 83 -5.47 -2.03 -7.11
N LYS A 84 -4.27 -2.61 -7.10
CA LYS A 84 -3.02 -1.84 -7.02
C LYS A 84 -2.83 -0.93 -8.23
N PHE A 85 -3.19 -1.39 -9.43
CA PHE A 85 -3.12 -0.58 -10.64
C PHE A 85 -4.05 0.63 -10.54
N MET A 86 -5.30 0.42 -10.14
CA MET A 86 -6.26 1.52 -9.92
C MET A 86 -5.74 2.54 -8.89
N MET A 87 -5.16 2.09 -7.78
CA MET A 87 -4.61 3.00 -6.76
C MET A 87 -3.47 3.86 -7.32
N VAL A 88 -2.60 3.27 -8.14
CA VAL A 88 -1.49 3.96 -8.77
C VAL A 88 -1.97 4.95 -9.83
N ASP A 89 -2.97 4.57 -10.63
CA ASP A 89 -3.56 5.44 -11.65
C ASP A 89 -4.28 6.64 -11.02
N PHE A 90 -5.08 6.41 -9.99
CA PHE A 90 -5.70 7.47 -9.19
C PHE A 90 -4.64 8.43 -8.62
N ALA A 91 -3.57 7.89 -8.05
CA ALA A 91 -2.52 8.70 -7.45
C ALA A 91 -1.82 9.59 -8.48
N ARG A 92 -1.55 9.05 -9.68
CA ARG A 92 -1.01 9.84 -10.80
C ARG A 92 -1.95 10.98 -11.19
N THR A 93 -3.24 10.70 -11.34
CA THR A 93 -4.24 11.68 -11.78
C THR A 93 -4.47 12.79 -10.75
N ASN A 94 -4.31 12.49 -9.46
CA ASN A 94 -4.61 13.41 -8.36
C ASN A 94 -3.36 13.96 -7.66
N GLY A 95 -2.16 13.73 -8.19
CA GLY A 95 -0.91 14.19 -7.57
C GLY A 95 -0.61 13.57 -6.20
N ALA A 96 -1.14 12.38 -5.92
CA ALA A 96 -0.86 11.65 -4.69
C ALA A 96 0.39 10.77 -4.81
N LEU A 97 1.00 10.45 -3.67
CA LEU A 97 2.12 9.51 -3.58
C LEU A 97 1.61 8.11 -3.24
N VAL A 98 2.26 7.07 -3.79
CA VAL A 98 2.01 5.68 -3.41
C VAL A 98 3.24 5.11 -2.74
N SER A 99 3.06 4.48 -1.58
CA SER A 99 4.10 3.75 -0.90
C SER A 99 3.82 2.24 -0.91
N LYS A 100 4.82 1.46 -1.32
CA LYS A 100 4.76 -0.01 -1.24
C LYS A 100 4.83 -0.52 0.19
N TYR A 101 5.58 0.16 1.05
CA TYR A 101 5.81 -0.19 2.46
C TYR A 101 5.19 0.86 3.38
N TRP A 102 4.94 0.51 4.63
CA TRP A 102 4.50 1.49 5.62
C TRP A 102 5.56 2.58 5.82
N LYS A 103 5.14 3.83 5.92
CA LYS A 103 5.96 5.01 6.24
C LYS A 103 5.14 5.97 7.10
N ASP A 104 5.78 6.76 7.94
CA ASP A 104 5.08 7.67 8.88
C ASP A 104 4.30 8.79 8.17
N ASN A 105 4.72 9.13 6.95
CA ASN A 105 4.04 10.10 6.09
C ASN A 105 2.83 9.53 5.34
N VAL A 106 2.52 8.23 5.48
CA VAL A 106 1.28 7.67 4.94
C VAL A 106 0.08 8.38 5.58
N THR A 107 -0.88 8.72 4.74
CA THR A 107 -2.12 9.42 5.15
C THR A 107 -3.34 8.52 5.08
N HIS A 108 -3.34 7.59 4.10
CA HIS A 108 -4.45 6.67 3.83
C HIS A 108 -3.90 5.27 3.57
N GLU A 109 -4.41 4.31 4.33
CA GLU A 109 -4.26 2.88 4.10
C GLU A 109 -5.52 2.38 3.39
N ILE A 110 -5.37 1.89 2.15
CA ILE A 110 -6.45 1.28 1.38
C ILE A 110 -6.45 -0.21 1.65
N ALA A 111 -7.48 -0.69 2.35
CA ALA A 111 -7.62 -2.07 2.75
C ALA A 111 -8.60 -2.80 1.82
N ALA A 112 -8.19 -3.97 1.32
CA ALA A 112 -9.15 -4.92 0.76
C ALA A 112 -10.11 -5.39 1.87
N THR A 113 -11.39 -5.47 1.51
CA THR A 113 -12.46 -5.98 2.36
C THR A 113 -13.14 -7.17 1.72
N ASP A 114 -13.68 -8.06 2.55
CA ASP A 114 -14.55 -9.14 2.09
C ASP A 114 -15.98 -8.65 1.80
N ALA A 115 -16.90 -9.58 1.50
CA ALA A 115 -18.30 -9.28 1.22
C ALA A 115 -19.06 -8.64 2.39
N ASN A 116 -18.53 -8.73 3.62
CA ASN A 116 -19.11 -8.10 4.81
C ASN A 116 -18.47 -6.74 5.12
N GLY A 117 -17.60 -6.23 4.24
CA GLY A 117 -16.83 -5.01 4.50
C GLY A 117 -15.71 -5.20 5.54
N ALA A 118 -15.35 -6.44 5.86
CA ALA A 118 -14.35 -6.74 6.87
C ALA A 118 -12.94 -6.78 6.27
N CYS A 119 -11.99 -6.07 6.89
CA CYS A 119 -10.60 -6.08 6.44
C CYS A 119 -9.75 -7.15 7.17
N THR A 120 -8.71 -7.64 6.50
CA THR A 120 -7.69 -8.48 7.17
C THR A 120 -6.76 -7.60 8.03
N ARG A 121 -6.40 -8.11 9.21
CA ARG A 121 -5.42 -7.48 10.12
C ARG A 121 -3.99 -7.62 9.60
N THR A 122 -3.60 -6.81 8.62
CA THR A 122 -2.20 -6.72 8.21
C THR A 122 -1.42 -5.76 9.11
N LEU A 123 -0.09 -5.88 9.14
CA LEU A 123 0.76 -4.94 9.86
C LEU A 123 0.51 -3.49 9.43
N LYS A 124 0.27 -3.24 8.15
CA LYS A 124 0.02 -1.88 7.65
C LYS A 124 -1.30 -1.30 8.16
N VAL A 125 -2.36 -2.11 8.17
CA VAL A 125 -3.67 -1.71 8.75
C VAL A 125 -3.50 -1.40 10.23
N LEU A 126 -2.80 -2.25 10.99
CA LEU A 126 -2.54 -2.01 12.41
C LEU A 126 -1.73 -0.73 12.61
N MET A 127 -0.66 -0.52 11.82
CA MET A 127 0.15 0.70 11.89
C MET A 127 -0.67 1.95 11.54
N ALA A 128 -1.58 1.89 10.57
CA ALA A 128 -2.49 2.98 10.24
C ALA A 128 -3.42 3.33 11.40
N ILE A 129 -4.01 2.32 12.06
CA ILE A 129 -4.85 2.50 13.25
C ILE A 129 -4.05 3.12 14.41
N LEU A 130 -2.84 2.62 14.67
CA LEU A 130 -1.96 3.11 15.73
C LEU A 130 -1.53 4.57 15.50
N ASN A 131 -1.32 4.96 14.25
CA ASN A 131 -0.93 6.31 13.87
C ASN A 131 -2.11 7.24 13.58
N GLY A 132 -3.35 6.78 13.77
CA GLY A 132 -4.56 7.55 13.48
C GLY A 132 -4.64 8.04 12.04
N LYS A 133 -4.19 7.21 11.09
CA LYS A 133 -4.33 7.46 9.65
C LYS A 133 -5.69 6.93 9.18
N TRP A 134 -6.11 7.37 8.00
CA TRP A 134 -7.32 6.84 7.38
C TRP A 134 -7.11 5.38 6.99
N VAL A 135 -8.07 4.51 7.34
CA VAL A 135 -8.15 3.13 6.85
C VAL A 135 -9.45 3.02 6.08
N VAL A 136 -9.36 3.03 4.76
CA VAL A 136 -10.51 3.13 3.86
C VAL A 136 -10.59 1.92 2.94
N THR A 137 -11.80 1.60 2.48
CA THR A 137 -12.05 0.49 1.54
C THR A 137 -11.65 0.86 0.11
N MET A 138 -11.63 -0.13 -0.78
CA MET A 138 -11.47 0.11 -2.22
C MET A 138 -12.61 0.96 -2.82
N GLU A 139 -13.78 0.98 -2.19
CA GLU A 139 -14.93 1.77 -2.65
C GLU A 139 -14.64 3.27 -2.55
N TRP A 140 -13.85 3.72 -1.56
CA TRP A 140 -13.40 5.11 -1.49
C TRP A 140 -12.63 5.51 -2.74
N LEU A 141 -11.70 4.65 -3.16
CA LEU A 141 -10.86 4.89 -4.33
C LEU A 141 -11.72 4.94 -5.59
N MET A 142 -12.65 3.99 -5.74
CA MET A 142 -13.60 3.96 -6.87
C MET A 142 -14.45 5.24 -6.90
N ALA A 143 -15.01 5.65 -5.75
CA ALA A 143 -15.78 6.87 -5.64
C ALA A 143 -14.95 8.13 -5.99
N CYS A 144 -13.67 8.15 -5.62
CA CYS A 144 -12.78 9.25 -6.02
C CYS A 144 -12.51 9.28 -7.53
N VAL A 145 -12.33 8.10 -8.14
CA VAL A 145 -12.15 7.97 -9.60
C VAL A 145 -13.40 8.43 -10.34
N ASP A 146 -14.58 7.96 -9.91
CA ASP A 146 -15.87 8.33 -10.52
C ASP A 146 -16.17 9.84 -10.37
N ALA A 147 -15.81 10.43 -9.22
CA ALA A 147 -15.99 11.85 -8.97
C ALA A 147 -14.90 12.73 -9.63
N GLY A 148 -13.81 12.13 -10.13
CA GLY A 148 -12.63 12.86 -10.61
C GLY A 148 -11.93 13.72 -9.56
N ARG A 149 -12.17 13.46 -8.27
CA ARG A 149 -11.63 14.22 -7.13
C ARG A 149 -11.64 13.40 -5.86
N VAL A 150 -10.87 13.83 -4.86
CA VAL A 150 -10.95 13.25 -3.51
C VAL A 150 -12.33 13.51 -2.91
N VAL A 151 -13.02 12.45 -2.50
CA VAL A 151 -14.31 12.52 -1.79
C VAL A 151 -14.13 12.30 -0.29
N ASN A 152 -15.17 12.60 0.49
CA ASN A 152 -15.16 12.41 1.94
C ASN A 152 -14.81 10.95 2.28
N GLU A 153 -13.84 10.77 3.17
CA GLU A 153 -13.29 9.47 3.53
C GLU A 153 -14.21 8.70 4.50
N GLU A 154 -14.96 9.40 5.34
CA GLU A 154 -15.74 8.86 6.46
C GLU A 154 -16.76 7.76 6.08
N PRO A 155 -17.52 7.85 4.97
CA PRO A 155 -18.47 6.80 4.59
C PRO A 155 -17.80 5.48 4.22
N TYR A 156 -16.53 5.53 3.84
CA TYR A 156 -15.76 4.40 3.31
C TYR A 156 -14.70 3.91 4.29
N GLU A 157 -14.73 4.39 5.53
CA GLU A 157 -13.84 3.91 6.57
C GLU A 157 -14.14 2.43 6.87
N VAL A 158 -13.09 1.63 6.99
CA VAL A 158 -13.22 0.25 7.46
C VAL A 158 -13.75 0.21 8.89
N ARG A 159 -14.89 -0.47 9.08
CA ARG A 159 -15.55 -0.57 10.39
C ARG A 159 -15.35 -1.89 11.10
N LEU A 160 -14.97 -2.93 10.36
CA LEU A 160 -14.92 -4.32 10.82
C LEU A 160 -13.64 -4.99 10.33
N ASP A 161 -13.10 -5.92 11.12
CA ASP A 161 -12.07 -6.84 10.68
C ASP A 161 -12.55 -8.28 10.60
N THR A 162 -11.78 -9.14 9.93
CA THR A 162 -12.12 -10.57 9.72
C THR A 162 -12.21 -11.40 11.00
N HIS A 163 -11.88 -10.82 12.17
CA HIS A 163 -12.00 -11.46 13.48
C HIS A 163 -13.19 -10.90 14.28
N GLY A 164 -14.00 -10.02 13.70
CA GLY A 164 -15.19 -9.46 14.31
C GLY A 164 -14.94 -8.24 15.21
N CYS A 165 -13.73 -7.68 15.26
CA CYS A 165 -13.52 -6.44 16.00
C CYS A 165 -13.89 -5.22 15.15
N SER A 166 -14.48 -4.21 15.80
CA SER A 166 -15.01 -3.02 15.15
C SER A 166 -14.52 -1.72 15.79
N GLY A 167 -14.59 -0.63 15.02
CA GLY A 167 -14.30 0.73 15.50
C GLY A 167 -12.82 1.09 15.70
N GLY A 168 -11.89 0.15 15.45
CA GLY A 168 -10.45 0.36 15.60
C GLY A 168 -9.93 1.59 14.83
N PRO A 169 -10.15 1.69 13.50
CA PRO A 169 -9.75 2.85 12.70
C PRO A 169 -10.26 4.19 13.23
N THR A 170 -11.56 4.27 13.56
CA THR A 170 -12.18 5.52 14.04
C THR A 170 -11.60 5.93 15.39
N ALA A 171 -11.47 4.98 16.31
CA ALA A 171 -10.84 5.19 17.62
C ALA A 171 -9.38 5.63 17.48
N GLY A 172 -8.65 5.06 16.51
CA GLY A 172 -7.29 5.45 16.16
C GLY A 172 -7.18 6.92 15.77
N ARG A 173 -8.05 7.39 14.86
CA ARG A 173 -8.07 8.80 14.45
C ARG A 173 -8.45 9.73 15.59
N LEU A 174 -9.51 9.40 16.34
CA LEU A 174 -9.97 10.23 17.44
C LEU A 174 -8.89 10.35 18.53
N ARG A 175 -8.15 9.27 18.80
CA ARG A 175 -6.98 9.31 19.69
C ARG A 175 -5.91 10.26 19.17
N ALA A 176 -5.55 10.18 17.90
CA ALA A 176 -4.53 11.06 17.31
C ALA A 176 -4.95 12.54 17.30
N GLN A 177 -6.22 12.83 17.02
CA GLN A 177 -6.78 14.19 17.10
C GLN A 177 -6.71 14.75 18.53
N ARG A 178 -7.11 13.94 19.52
CA ARG A 178 -7.00 14.32 20.95
C ARG A 178 -5.55 14.58 21.34
N LEU A 179 -4.62 13.70 20.93
CA LEU A 179 -3.20 13.87 21.23
C LEU A 179 -2.66 15.17 20.62
N ALA A 180 -2.97 15.46 19.35
CA ALA A 180 -2.55 16.69 18.69
C ALA A 180 -3.11 17.94 19.39
N ALA A 181 -4.37 17.90 19.84
CA ALA A 181 -4.96 18.99 20.61
C ALA A 181 -4.25 19.21 21.96
N VAL A 182 -3.95 18.13 22.68
CA VAL A 182 -3.22 18.19 23.96
C VAL A 182 -1.78 18.67 23.75
N GLU A 183 -1.10 18.24 22.68
CA GLU A 183 0.23 18.72 22.32
C GLU A 183 0.23 20.22 22.01
N GLY A 184 -0.80 20.72 21.31
CA GLY A 184 -0.96 22.16 21.06
C GLY A 184 -1.08 22.96 22.35
N VAL A 185 -1.95 22.54 23.27
CA VAL A 185 -2.10 23.18 24.58
C VAL A 185 -0.80 23.12 25.40
N ALA A 186 -0.12 21.97 25.39
CA ALA A 186 1.15 21.81 26.10
C ALA A 186 2.20 22.78 25.55
N GLN A 187 2.27 22.94 24.22
CA GLN A 187 3.21 23.87 23.58
C GLN A 187 2.90 25.33 23.95
N GLU A 188 1.63 25.73 24.00
CA GLU A 188 1.21 27.07 24.40
C GLU A 188 1.62 27.42 25.83
N CYS A 189 1.56 26.44 26.75
CA CYS A 189 1.95 26.64 28.15
C CYS A 189 3.42 26.28 28.45
N GLY A 190 4.25 26.02 27.44
CA GLY A 190 5.66 25.63 27.61
C GLY A 190 5.86 24.26 28.26
N SER A 191 4.81 23.44 28.32
CA SER A 191 4.82 22.08 28.86
C SER A 191 5.01 21.05 27.75
N ARG A 192 5.16 19.77 28.13
CA ARG A 192 5.34 18.65 27.19
C ARG A 192 4.43 17.48 27.54
N VAL A 193 3.83 16.88 26.52
CA VAL A 193 3.03 15.65 26.68
C VAL A 193 3.98 14.46 26.76
N VAL A 194 3.76 13.59 27.74
CA VAL A 194 4.54 12.36 27.93
C VAL A 194 3.61 11.14 27.98
N GLY A 195 4.05 10.04 27.39
CA GLY A 195 3.35 8.76 27.46
C GLY A 195 3.57 8.06 28.80
N HIS A 196 2.69 7.12 29.15
CA HIS A 196 2.84 6.31 30.38
C HIS A 196 4.18 5.54 30.40
N THR A 197 4.72 5.18 29.24
CA THR A 197 6.00 4.47 29.10
C THR A 197 7.18 5.32 29.52
N TRP A 198 7.16 6.62 29.24
CA TRP A 198 8.20 7.55 29.70
C TRP A 198 8.17 7.71 31.23
N ILE A 199 6.97 7.74 31.83
CA ILE A 199 6.80 7.81 33.29
C ILE A 199 7.36 6.55 33.94
N LEU A 200 6.94 5.37 33.47
CA LEU A 200 7.43 4.09 33.99
C LEU A 200 8.96 3.95 33.81
N GLY A 201 9.49 4.37 32.65
CA GLY A 201 10.93 4.35 32.40
C GLY A 201 11.71 5.25 33.35
N SER A 202 11.20 6.45 33.64
CA SER A 202 11.84 7.38 34.59
C SER A 202 11.79 6.87 36.03
N ILE A 203 10.70 6.19 36.42
CA ILE A 203 10.57 5.55 37.73
C ILE A 203 11.58 4.40 37.86
N VAL A 204 11.63 3.51 36.88
CA VAL A 204 12.53 2.34 36.88
C VAL A 204 14.00 2.77 36.95
N LEU A 205 14.36 3.84 36.24
CA LEU A 205 15.72 4.37 36.23
C LEU A 205 16.02 5.28 37.43
N CYS A 206 15.03 5.56 38.28
CA CYS A 206 15.13 6.54 39.37
C CYS A 206 15.71 7.89 38.90
N SER A 207 15.41 8.27 37.65
CA SER A 207 15.96 9.44 36.98
C SER A 207 15.06 9.86 35.83
N LEU A 208 14.91 11.17 35.61
CA LEU A 208 14.11 11.69 34.51
C LEU A 208 14.78 11.38 33.17
N LEU A 209 14.10 10.58 32.35
CA LEU A 209 14.54 10.33 30.98
C LEU A 209 14.51 11.63 30.18
N LEU A 210 15.54 11.88 29.37
CA LEU A 210 15.52 12.99 28.42
C LEU A 210 14.26 12.88 27.56
N LEU A 211 13.52 13.97 27.44
CA LEU A 211 12.28 14.03 26.68
C LEU A 211 12.51 13.93 25.15
N THR A 212 13.64 13.38 24.68
CA THR A 212 14.01 13.37 23.26
C THR A 212 13.38 12.24 22.46
N SER A 213 12.70 11.28 23.09
CA SER A 213 12.08 10.15 22.38
C SER A 213 10.59 10.36 22.19
N ARG A 214 10.16 10.69 20.96
CA ARG A 214 8.86 10.19 20.48
C ARG A 214 9.01 8.67 20.44
N VAL A 215 8.32 7.97 21.33
CA VAL A 215 8.07 6.52 21.22
C VAL A 215 6.62 6.36 20.82
#